data_AF-A0A7K6VUC6-F1
#
_entry.id   AF-A0A7K6VUC6-F1
#
_cell.length_a   1.000
_cell.length_b   1.000
_cell.length_c   1.000
_cell.angle_alpha   90.00
_cell.angle_beta   90.00
_cell.angle_gamma   90.00
#
_symmetry.space_group_name_H-M   'P 1'
#
loop_
_entity.id
_entity.type
_entity.pdbx_description
1 polymer ?
#
loop_
_entity_poly.entity_id
_entity_poly.type
_entity_poly.pdbx_seq_one_letter_code
_entity_poly.pdbx_strand_id
1 'polypeptide(L)'
;PQSVILHYMDDLLIAASTQKQMEETRNSVVAEIKKAGLVISESKIQETAPWKYLGWKLTEQSIVPQKIQIRTDSVQTLHDLQQ
;
A
#
# COMPACT_ATOMS: atom_id res chain seq x y z
N PRO A 1 -10.85 20.13 0.52
CA PRO A 1 -10.17 18.83 0.26
C PRO A 1 -9.78 18.16 1.59
N GLN A 2 -10.50 17.10 1.98
CA GLN A 2 -10.33 16.40 3.29
C GLN A 2 -9.77 14.97 3.15
N SER A 3 -9.08 14.70 2.04
CA SER A 3 -8.45 13.42 1.74
C SER A 3 -6.97 13.57 1.40
N VAL A 4 -6.18 12.58 1.80
CA VAL A 4 -4.74 12.45 1.57
C VAL A 4 -4.53 11.29 0.62
N ILE A 5 -3.76 11.51 -0.44
CA ILE A 5 -3.34 10.47 -1.38
C ILE A 5 -1.83 10.36 -1.27
N LEU A 6 -1.36 9.18 -0.89
CA LEU A 6 0.07 8.82 -0.92
C LEU A 6 0.31 7.92 -2.13
N HIS A 7 1.32 8.27 -2.90
CA HIS A 7 1.68 7.59 -4.14
C HIS A 7 3.14 7.17 -4.09
N TYR A 8 3.40 5.89 -4.35
CA TYR A 8 4.74 5.36 -4.51
C TYR A 8 4.76 4.30 -5.61
N MET A 9 5.48 4.58 -6.69
CA MET A 9 5.55 3.73 -7.88
C MET A 9 4.17 3.32 -8.41
N ASP A 10 3.78 2.05 -8.28
CA ASP A 10 2.48 1.53 -8.68
C ASP A 10 1.48 1.40 -7.52
N ASP A 11 1.89 1.72 -6.29
CA ASP A 11 1.05 1.67 -5.10
C ASP A 11 0.45 3.05 -4.78
N LEU A 12 -0.86 3.05 -4.50
CA LEU A 12 -1.63 4.21 -4.08
C LEU A 12 -2.35 3.92 -2.77
N LEU A 13 -2.24 4.83 -1.81
CA LEU A 13 -2.98 4.80 -0.55
C LEU A 13 -3.84 6.06 -0.43
N ILE A 14 -5.14 5.90 -0.23
CA ILE A 14 -6.11 6.98 -0.07
C ILE A 14 -6.63 6.96 1.36
N ALA A 15 -6.55 8.08 2.05
CA ALA A 15 -7.07 8.26 3.40
C ALA A 15 -7.98 9.49 3.45
N ALA A 16 -9.07 9.45 4.21
CA ALA A 16 -9.93 10.60 4.43
C ALA A 16 -10.56 10.55 5.83
N SER A 17 -11.05 11.69 6.31
CA SER A 17 -11.68 11.77 7.64
C SER A 17 -13.04 11.09 7.71
N THR A 18 -13.73 10.91 6.58
CA THR A 18 -15.05 10.25 6.51
C THR A 18 -15.11 9.26 5.35
N GLN A 19 -15.95 8.23 5.51
CA GLN A 19 -16.19 7.21 4.49
C GLN A 19 -16.65 7.83 3.16
N LYS A 20 -17.59 8.78 3.21
CA LYS A 20 -18.12 9.46 2.02
C LYS A 20 -17.02 10.14 1.22
N GLN A 21 -16.12 10.86 1.89
CA GLN A 21 -15.01 11.55 1.24
C GLN A 21 -13.97 10.59 0.66
N MET A 22 -13.74 9.47 1.36
CA MET A 22 -12.86 8.41 0.88
C MET A 22 -13.41 7.78 -0.40
N GLU A 23 -14.72 7.50 -0.45
CA GLU A 23 -15.40 6.98 -1.65
C GLU A 23 -15.40 7.99 -2.81
N GLU A 24 -15.71 9.27 -2.55
CA GLU A 24 -15.64 10.34 -3.57
C GLU A 24 -14.22 10.48 -4.15
N THR A 25 -13.21 10.46 -3.29
CA THR A 25 -11.80 10.54 -3.70
C THR A 25 -11.40 9.31 -4.50
N ARG A 26 -11.77 8.11 -4.04
CA ARG A 26 -11.50 6.85 -4.73
C ARG A 26 -12.11 6.85 -6.13
N ASN A 27 -13.39 7.21 -6.27
CA ASN A 27 -14.07 7.23 -7.56
C ASN A 27 -13.39 8.20 -8.54
N SER A 28 -12.98 9.37 -8.05
CA SER A 28 -12.25 10.36 -8.84
C SER A 28 -10.89 9.84 -9.30
N VAL A 29 -10.13 9.21 -8.40
CA VAL A 29 -8.83 8.60 -8.71
C VAL A 29 -8.97 7.47 -9.73
N VAL A 30 -9.96 6.58 -9.55
CA VAL A 30 -10.22 5.48 -10.49
C VAL A 30 -10.59 6.02 -11.88
N ALA A 31 -11.40 7.08 -11.95
CA ALA A 31 -11.76 7.72 -13.22
C ALA A 31 -10.54 8.31 -13.94
N GLU A 32 -9.67 9.02 -13.23
CA GLU A 32 -8.45 9.61 -13.82
C GLU A 32 -7.41 8.54 -14.20
N ILE A 33 -7.23 7.49 -13.40
CA ILE A 33 -6.34 6.36 -13.76
C ILE A 33 -6.82 5.68 -15.04
N LYS A 34 -8.12 5.39 -15.15
CA LYS A 34 -8.70 4.81 -16.37
C LYS A 34 -8.55 5.73 -17.58
N LYS A 35 -8.74 7.04 -17.40
CA LYS A 35 -8.55 8.05 -18.45
C LYS A 35 -7.11 8.16 -18.92
N ALA A 36 -6.15 7.93 -18.02
CA ALA A 36 -4.72 7.85 -18.35
C ALA A 36 -4.33 6.53 -19.05
N GLY A 37 -5.27 5.59 -19.25
CA GLY A 37 -5.00 4.29 -19.87
C GLY A 37 -4.32 3.28 -18.95
N LEU A 38 -4.28 3.56 -17.64
CA LEU A 38 -3.73 2.65 -16.63
C LEU A 38 -4.81 1.68 -16.13
N VAL A 39 -4.37 0.49 -15.71
CA VAL A 39 -5.25 -0.59 -15.23
C VAL A 39 -5.02 -0.82 -13.74
N ILE A 40 -6.10 -0.78 -12.97
CA ILE A 40 -6.09 -1.14 -11.55
C ILE A 40 -6.38 -2.63 -11.45
N SER A 41 -5.46 -3.38 -10.82
CA SER A 41 -5.67 -4.81 -10.57
C SER A 41 -6.66 -5.00 -9.42
N GLU A 42 -7.78 -5.69 -9.66
CA GLU A 42 -8.79 -5.99 -8.62
C GLU A 42 -8.19 -6.73 -7.42
N SER A 43 -7.22 -7.61 -7.68
CA SER A 43 -6.49 -8.34 -6.63
C SER A 43 -5.61 -7.46 -5.72
N LYS A 44 -5.29 -6.23 -6.16
CA LYS A 44 -4.49 -5.26 -5.39
C LYS A 44 -5.37 -4.25 -4.64
N ILE A 45 -6.69 -4.26 -4.86
CA ILE A 45 -7.61 -3.37 -4.14
C ILE A 45 -7.78 -3.87 -2.71
N GLN A 46 -7.57 -2.99 -1.74
CA GLN A 46 -7.71 -3.27 -0.31
C GLN A 46 -8.68 -2.26 0.32
N GLU A 47 -9.90 -2.68 0.64
CA GLU A 47 -10.93 -1.79 1.18
C GLU A 47 -11.05 -1.89 2.72
N THR A 48 -10.69 -3.03 3.31
CA THR A 48 -10.80 -3.28 4.75
C THR A 48 -9.45 -3.51 5.41
N ALA A 49 -9.35 -3.14 6.69
CA ALA A 49 -8.15 -3.40 7.49
C ALA A 49 -7.95 -4.91 7.71
N PRO A 50 -6.71 -5.40 7.83
CA PRO A 50 -5.46 -4.65 7.76
C PRO A 50 -4.99 -4.38 6.31
N TRP A 51 -4.65 -3.13 6.00
CA TRP A 51 -4.12 -2.74 4.70
C TRP A 51 -2.61 -2.98 4.63
N LYS A 52 -2.11 -3.40 3.47
CA LYS A 52 -0.69 -3.52 3.18
C LYS A 52 -0.25 -2.39 2.27
N TYR A 53 0.80 -1.67 2.66
CA TYR A 53 1.40 -0.60 1.86
C TYR A 53 2.91 -0.58 2.10
N LEU A 54 3.72 -0.71 1.05
CA LEU A 54 5.20 -0.70 1.12
C LEU A 54 5.83 -1.72 2.09
N GLY A 55 5.16 -2.86 2.32
CA GLY A 55 5.58 -3.85 3.32
C GLY A 55 5.17 -3.50 4.75
N TRP A 56 4.33 -2.49 4.96
CA TRP A 56 3.78 -2.12 6.26
C TRP A 56 2.36 -2.66 6.35
N LYS A 57 1.94 -3.05 7.56
CA LYS A 57 0.56 -3.41 7.86
C LYS A 57 -0.10 -2.26 8.61
N LEU A 58 -1.09 -1.64 7.99
CA LEU A 58 -1.87 -0.56 8.55
C LEU A 58 -3.17 -1.11 9.12
N THR A 59 -3.55 -0.59 10.28
CA THR A 59 -4.86 -0.77 10.90
C THR A 59 -5.45 0.62 11.13
N GLU A 60 -6.70 0.71 11.58
CA GLU A 60 -7.36 1.99 11.85
C GLU A 60 -6.60 2.87 12.85
N GLN A 61 -5.86 2.26 13.77
CA GLN A 61 -5.22 2.95 14.90
C GLN A 61 -3.70 2.79 14.95
N SER A 62 -3.13 1.83 14.22
CA SER A 62 -1.72 1.49 14.35
C SER A 62 -1.10 1.09 13.03
N ILE A 63 0.21 1.33 12.94
CA ILE A 63 1.01 0.95 11.79
C ILE A 63 2.10 0.00 12.28
N VAL A 64 2.12 -1.20 11.73
CA VAL A 64 3.04 -2.27 12.14
C VAL A 64 3.99 -2.56 10.97
N PRO A 65 5.30 -2.37 11.13
CA PRO A 65 6.25 -2.79 10.10
C PRO A 65 6.20 -4.32 9.95
N GLN A 66 6.27 -4.83 8.72
CA GLN A 66 6.42 -6.26 8.52
C GLN A 66 7.75 -6.72 9.11
N LYS A 67 7.74 -7.86 9.81
CA LYS A 67 8.96 -8.48 10.32
C LYS A 67 9.89 -8.78 9.14
N ILE A 68 11.00 -8.06 9.07
CA ILE A 68 12.11 -8.40 8.19
C ILE A 68 12.77 -9.62 8.82
N GLN A 69 12.46 -10.80 8.28
CA GLN A 69 13.19 -12.03 8.64
C GLN A 69 14.47 -12.06 7.81
N ILE A 70 15.57 -11.63 8.40
CA ILE A 70 16.89 -11.87 7.85
C ILE A 70 17.22 -13.33 8.09
N ARG A 71 17.35 -14.12 7.02
CA ARG A 71 17.75 -15.53 7.11
C ARG A 71 19.24 -15.58 7.44
N THR A 72 19.56 -15.83 8.71
CA THR A 72 20.95 -16.02 9.17
C THR A 72 21.27 -17.48 9.47
N ASP A 73 20.28 -18.37 9.33
CA ASP A 73 20.36 -19.80 9.60
C ASP A 73 21.26 -20.57 8.61
N SER A 74 21.47 -20.02 7.42
CA SER A 74 22.25 -20.61 6.32
C SER A 74 23.47 -19.79 5.90
N VAL A 75 23.77 -18.71 6.62
CA VAL A 75 24.87 -17.79 6.29
C VAL A 75 26.17 -18.30 6.93
N GLN A 76 27.10 -18.79 6.12
CA GLN A 76 28.41 -19.25 6.60
C GLN A 76 29.53 -18.28 6.21
N THR A 77 29.34 -17.47 5.17
CA THR A 77 30.34 -16.56 4.62
C THR A 77 29.75 -15.18 4.36
N LEU A 78 30.62 -14.16 4.24
CA LEU A 78 30.21 -12.81 3.85
C LEU A 78 29.56 -12.77 2.45
N HIS A 79 29.88 -13.74 1.59
CA HIS A 79 29.29 -13.85 0.27
C HIS A 79 27.80 -14.24 0.32
N ASP A 80 27.41 -15.08 1.30
CA ASP A 80 26.03 -15.57 1.46
C ASP A 80 25.05 -14.45 1.86
N LEU A 81 25.56 -13.31 2.36
CA LEU A 81 24.76 -12.13 2.71
C LEU A 81 24.61 -11.11 1.57
N GLN A 82 25.38 -11.25 0.49
CA GLN A 82 25.46 -10.28 -0.60
C GLN A 82 24.67 -10.70 -1.86
N GLN A 83 24.13 -11.92 -1.90
CA GLN A 83 23.25 -12.43 -2.95
C GLN A 83 21.78 -12.27 -2.55
#